data_AF-A0ABD5T5K5-F1
#
_entry.id   AF-A0ABD5T5K5-F1
#
_cell.length_a   1.000
_cell.length_b   1.000
_cell.length_c   1.000
_cell.angle_alpha   90.00
_cell.angle_beta   90.00
_cell.angle_gamma   90.00
#
_symmetry.space_group_name_H-M   'P 1'
#
loop_
_entity.id
_entity.type
_entity.pdbx_description
1 polymer ?
#
loop_
_entity_poly.entity_id
_entity_poly.type
_entity_poly.pdbx_seq_one_letter_code
_entity_poly.pdbx_strand_id
1 'polypeptide(L)'
;MAFDDLDQAEQTEADTTETSDAAEEHRESVVEDDQPTDSDSHVEDYSSDDDPESSAGAGGDTVAGSEPAFGFEEAKQRPLYARQRAWDAFEDALAIDVEPTLRRHDIRDASKRELHDAALRVLADHPEEVADKVLAARGVSSDVDGDPHQ
;
A
#
# COMPACT_ATOMS: atom_id res chain seq x y z
N MET A 1 -53.90 -19.67 13.32
CA MET A 1 -53.73 -20.85 12.45
C MET A 1 -53.83 -20.37 11.01
N ALA A 2 -52.74 -20.51 10.26
CA ALA A 2 -52.61 -20.56 8.79
C ALA A 2 -51.20 -20.07 8.39
N PHE A 3 -50.18 -20.88 8.67
CA PHE A 3 -48.83 -20.82 8.06
C PHE A 3 -48.71 -21.98 7.04
N ASP A 4 -49.80 -22.27 6.32
CA ASP A 4 -49.99 -23.50 5.54
C ASP A 4 -49.67 -23.33 4.05
N ASP A 5 -49.16 -22.16 3.63
CA ASP A 5 -48.97 -21.81 2.21
C ASP A 5 -47.50 -21.80 1.76
N LEU A 6 -46.56 -22.25 2.61
CA LEU A 6 -45.12 -22.30 2.26
C LEU A 6 -44.64 -23.69 1.82
N ASP A 7 -45.32 -24.77 2.22
CA ASP A 7 -45.02 -26.17 1.83
C ASP A 7 -45.33 -26.47 0.34
N GLN A 8 -46.05 -25.58 -0.34
CA GLN A 8 -46.47 -25.78 -1.74
C GLN A 8 -45.39 -25.38 -2.76
N ALA A 9 -44.37 -24.61 -2.36
CA ALA A 9 -43.29 -24.18 -3.24
C ALA A 9 -42.17 -25.22 -3.43
N GLU A 10 -42.09 -26.25 -2.55
CA GLU A 10 -41.02 -27.26 -2.60
C GLU A 10 -41.36 -28.50 -3.45
N GLN A 11 -42.57 -28.60 -4.03
CA GLN A 11 -43.02 -29.80 -4.75
C GLN A 11 -42.86 -29.79 -6.28
N THR A 12 -42.27 -28.75 -6.86
CA THR A 12 -41.92 -28.71 -8.29
C THR A 12 -40.42 -28.71 -8.45
N GLU A 13 -39.79 -29.89 -8.39
CA GLU A 13 -38.52 -30.27 -9.07
C GLU A 13 -38.00 -31.63 -8.58
N ALA A 14 -38.86 -32.65 -8.54
CA ALA A 14 -38.45 -34.03 -8.28
C ALA A 14 -39.16 -35.01 -9.23
N ASP A 15 -38.87 -34.93 -10.54
CA ASP A 15 -39.11 -36.05 -11.46
C ASP A 15 -38.28 -35.88 -12.75
N THR A 16 -37.06 -36.45 -12.78
CA THR A 16 -36.48 -37.08 -13.98
C THR A 16 -35.38 -38.05 -13.53
N THR A 17 -35.51 -39.27 -14.02
CA THR A 17 -34.89 -40.52 -13.62
C THR A 17 -33.47 -40.76 -14.17
N GLU A 18 -32.74 -41.61 -13.43
CA GLU A 18 -31.68 -42.55 -13.86
C GLU A 18 -30.26 -42.04 -14.24
N THR A 19 -29.26 -42.35 -13.39
CA THR A 19 -28.24 -43.39 -13.70
C THR A 19 -27.21 -43.59 -12.56
N SER A 20 -27.05 -44.86 -12.16
CA SER A 20 -25.87 -45.60 -11.67
C SER A 20 -24.85 -45.02 -10.67
N ASP A 21 -24.85 -45.68 -9.50
CA ASP A 21 -23.74 -46.49 -8.95
C ASP A 21 -22.60 -45.84 -8.13
N ALA A 22 -22.34 -46.52 -7.01
CA ALA A 22 -21.15 -46.55 -6.16
C ALA A 22 -20.85 -45.39 -5.18
N ALA A 23 -21.20 -45.65 -3.92
CA ALA A 23 -20.39 -45.52 -2.69
C ALA A 23 -19.28 -44.47 -2.63
N GLU A 24 -19.32 -43.62 -1.60
CA GLU A 24 -18.30 -43.53 -0.55
C GLU A 24 -18.80 -42.61 0.58
N GLU A 25 -18.67 -43.08 1.82
CA GLU A 25 -18.89 -42.31 3.05
C GLU A 25 -17.77 -41.28 3.25
N HIS A 26 -18.09 -40.01 3.52
CA HIS A 26 -17.39 -39.33 4.60
C HIS A 26 -18.21 -38.23 5.26
N ARG A 27 -18.06 -38.21 6.58
CA ARG A 27 -18.85 -37.49 7.56
C ARG A 27 -18.59 -35.99 7.55
N GLU A 28 -19.69 -35.30 7.82
CA GLU A 28 -19.83 -33.97 8.40
C GLU A 28 -18.75 -33.61 9.44
N SER A 29 -18.27 -32.37 9.39
CA SER A 29 -17.85 -31.61 10.58
C SER A 29 -18.02 -30.12 10.31
N VAL A 30 -19.10 -29.60 10.88
CA VAL A 30 -19.38 -28.19 11.11
C VAL A 30 -18.38 -27.64 12.13
N VAL A 31 -17.81 -26.46 11.86
CA VAL A 31 -17.46 -25.48 12.89
C VAL A 31 -17.88 -24.09 12.42
N GLU A 32 -18.69 -23.45 13.24
CA GLU A 32 -19.13 -22.06 13.18
C GLU A 32 -17.95 -21.07 13.37
N ASP A 33 -18.28 -19.79 13.12
CA ASP A 33 -17.61 -18.56 13.60
C ASP A 33 -16.64 -17.88 12.61
N ASP A 34 -17.10 -16.78 11.98
CA ASP A 34 -16.61 -15.44 12.32
C ASP A 34 -17.44 -14.36 11.58
N GLN A 35 -17.86 -13.33 12.32
CA GLN A 35 -18.67 -12.20 11.84
C GLN A 35 -17.92 -11.36 10.78
N PRO A 36 -18.62 -10.70 9.83
CA PRO A 36 -18.01 -9.60 9.10
C PRO A 36 -17.81 -8.43 10.07
N THR A 37 -16.56 -8.14 10.42
CA THR A 37 -16.19 -6.89 11.10
C THR A 37 -16.30 -5.75 10.08
N ASP A 38 -17.38 -4.99 10.20
CA ASP A 38 -17.53 -3.68 9.59
C ASP A 38 -16.50 -2.75 10.27
N SER A 39 -15.36 -2.55 9.62
CA SER A 39 -14.34 -1.57 10.03
C SER A 39 -14.08 -0.65 8.85
N ASP A 40 -15.04 0.24 8.60
CA ASP A 40 -14.87 1.39 7.71
C ASP A 40 -15.37 2.67 8.38
N SER A 41 -14.42 3.41 8.97
CA SER A 41 -14.48 4.82 9.42
C SER A 41 -13.51 4.97 10.60
N HIS A 42 -12.58 5.91 10.68
CA HIS A 42 -12.45 7.20 10.03
C HIS A 42 -11.13 7.80 10.56
N VAL A 43 -10.35 8.40 9.66
CA VAL A 43 -9.27 9.39 9.85
C VAL A 43 -8.17 9.12 10.89
N GLU A 44 -6.96 8.86 10.38
CA GLU A 44 -5.73 9.26 11.08
C GLU A 44 -5.69 10.80 11.05
N ASP A 45 -6.13 11.41 12.15
CA ASP A 45 -5.99 12.83 12.44
C ASP A 45 -4.50 13.13 12.64
N TYR A 46 -3.82 13.54 11.57
CA TYR A 46 -2.52 14.20 11.69
C TYR A 46 -2.75 15.64 12.17
N SER A 47 -3.17 15.82 13.42
CA SER A 47 -3.06 17.11 14.09
C SER A 47 -1.58 17.45 14.25
N SER A 48 -1.05 18.19 13.28
CA SER A 48 0.10 19.07 13.53
C SER A 48 -0.41 20.23 14.38
N ASP A 49 -0.47 19.99 15.69
CA ASP A 49 -0.66 21.02 16.69
C ASP A 49 0.70 21.71 16.90
N ASP A 50 1.03 22.62 15.99
CA ASP A 50 2.06 23.64 16.22
C ASP A 50 1.43 24.70 17.13
N ASP A 51 1.45 24.42 18.44
CA ASP A 51 1.03 25.37 19.45
C ASP A 51 2.28 26.01 20.10
N PRO A 52 2.66 27.24 19.74
CA PRO A 52 3.63 27.99 20.50
C PRO A 52 2.97 28.61 21.74
N GLU A 53 2.51 27.77 22.68
CA GLU A 53 2.15 28.22 24.02
C GLU A 53 3.42 28.72 24.72
N SER A 54 3.63 30.01 24.61
CA SER A 54 4.64 30.79 25.32
C SER A 54 4.36 30.72 26.83
N SER A 55 4.85 29.67 27.49
CA SER A 55 4.84 29.56 28.95
C SER A 55 6.06 30.28 29.52
N ALA A 56 5.91 31.60 29.68
CA ALA A 56 6.76 32.39 30.55
C ALA A 56 6.43 32.07 32.03
N GLY A 57 6.96 30.95 32.53
CA GLY A 57 6.89 30.55 33.94
C GLY A 57 8.29 30.34 34.50
N ALA A 58 8.86 31.38 35.12
CA ALA A 58 10.15 31.31 35.79
C ALA A 58 10.08 30.43 37.06
N GLY A 59 10.83 29.33 37.05
CA GLY A 59 11.15 28.51 38.23
C GLY A 59 12.47 27.81 37.98
N GLY A 60 13.53 28.26 38.67
CA GLY A 60 14.89 27.81 38.42
C GLY A 60 15.16 26.37 38.84
N ASP A 61 15.66 25.58 37.89
CA ASP A 61 16.72 24.59 38.12
C ASP A 61 17.53 24.54 36.82
N THR A 62 18.79 24.99 36.88
CA THR A 62 19.71 24.93 35.74
C THR A 62 20.13 23.48 35.54
N VAL A 63 19.29 22.68 34.88
CA VAL A 63 19.69 21.37 34.37
C VAL A 63 20.72 21.66 33.28
N ALA A 64 21.98 21.52 33.65
CA ALA A 64 23.12 21.69 32.75
C ALA A 64 22.94 20.78 31.53
N GLY A 65 22.69 21.40 30.37
CA GLY A 65 22.93 20.86 29.03
C GLY A 65 22.64 19.37 28.86
N SER A 66 21.40 18.93 29.10
CA SER A 66 20.95 17.64 28.61
C SER A 66 20.69 17.74 27.11
N GLU A 67 21.76 17.75 26.30
CA GLU A 67 21.60 17.26 24.94
C GLU A 67 21.04 15.84 25.05
N PRO A 68 19.91 15.53 24.38
CA PRO A 68 19.30 14.21 24.49
C PRO A 68 20.34 13.15 24.15
N ALA A 69 20.34 12.05 24.92
CA ALA A 69 21.34 10.97 24.80
C ALA A 69 21.37 10.31 23.40
N PHE A 70 20.38 10.62 22.56
CA PHE A 70 20.38 10.37 21.14
C PHE A 70 20.26 11.71 20.42
N GLY A 71 21.24 12.04 19.59
CA GLY A 71 21.16 13.19 18.71
C GLY A 71 20.02 12.99 17.71
N PHE A 72 19.09 13.93 17.67
CA PHE A 72 18.07 13.96 16.62
C PHE A 72 18.72 14.58 15.38
N GLU A 73 18.92 13.77 14.34
CA GLU A 73 19.14 14.33 13.00
C GLU A 73 17.82 14.94 12.51
N GLU A 74 17.84 16.24 12.22
CA GLU A 74 16.68 16.96 11.74
C GLU A 74 16.26 16.42 10.36
N ALA A 75 15.15 15.67 10.32
CA ALA A 75 14.60 15.11 9.10
C ALA A 75 13.95 16.22 8.26
N LYS A 76 14.62 16.64 7.19
CA LYS A 76 14.05 17.60 6.23
C LYS A 76 13.04 16.89 5.33
N GLN A 77 11.76 17.17 5.53
CA GLN A 77 10.71 16.68 4.63
C GLN A 77 10.86 17.29 3.23
N ARG A 78 10.84 16.45 2.20
CA ARG A 78 10.92 16.86 0.78
C ARG A 78 9.78 16.16 0.02
N PRO A 79 8.56 16.74 -0.04
CA PRO A 79 7.42 16.10 -0.68
C PRO A 79 7.63 15.97 -2.19
N LEU A 80 7.20 14.83 -2.76
CA LEU A 80 7.22 14.57 -4.20
C LEU A 80 5.80 14.67 -4.77
N TYR A 81 5.62 15.44 -5.84
CA TYR A 81 4.32 15.65 -6.49
C TYR A 81 4.10 14.66 -7.64
N ALA A 82 4.01 13.37 -7.33
CA ALA A 82 3.66 12.36 -8.31
C ALA A 82 2.14 12.34 -8.58
N ARG A 83 1.75 11.99 -9.80
CA ARG A 83 0.34 11.62 -10.07
C ARG A 83 0.05 10.28 -9.37
N GLN A 84 -1.17 10.08 -8.87
CA GLN A 84 -1.56 8.86 -8.14
C GLN A 84 -1.13 7.57 -8.85
N ARG A 85 -1.45 7.44 -10.15
CA ARG A 85 -1.05 6.28 -10.96
C ARG A 85 0.46 5.99 -10.94
N ALA A 86 1.30 7.03 -10.93
CA ALA A 86 2.75 6.86 -10.90
C ALA A 86 3.25 6.50 -9.50
N TRP A 87 2.59 7.02 -8.47
CA TRP A 87 2.85 6.67 -7.08
C TRP A 87 2.52 5.19 -6.81
N ASP A 88 1.34 4.73 -7.21
CA ASP A 88 0.90 3.35 -7.01
C ASP A 88 1.84 2.37 -7.73
N ALA A 89 2.21 2.67 -8.99
CA ALA A 89 3.15 1.84 -9.74
C ALA A 89 4.55 1.78 -9.09
N PHE A 90 4.97 2.84 -8.41
CA PHE A 90 6.23 2.86 -7.69
C PHE A 90 6.16 2.01 -6.42
N GLU A 91 5.11 2.15 -5.61
CA GLU A 91 4.90 1.32 -4.42
C GLU A 91 4.78 -0.18 -4.78
N ASP A 92 4.06 -0.50 -5.86
CA ASP A 92 3.94 -1.86 -6.38
C ASP A 92 5.30 -2.43 -6.79
N ALA A 93 6.12 -1.66 -7.51
CA ALA A 93 7.47 -2.09 -7.90
C ALA A 93 8.36 -2.35 -6.67
N LEU A 94 8.24 -1.52 -5.62
CA LEU A 94 8.94 -1.76 -4.36
C LEU A 94 8.48 -3.07 -3.70
N ALA A 95 7.17 -3.28 -3.57
CA ALA A 95 6.60 -4.41 -2.86
C ALA A 95 6.76 -5.75 -3.62
N ILE A 96 6.66 -5.72 -4.95
CA ILE A 96 6.62 -6.92 -5.80
C ILE A 96 8.01 -7.31 -6.29
N ASP A 97 8.88 -6.36 -6.63
CA ASP A 97 10.18 -6.66 -7.24
C ASP A 97 11.35 -6.44 -6.26
N VAL A 98 11.37 -5.30 -5.58
CA VAL A 98 12.51 -4.90 -4.72
C VAL A 98 12.51 -5.68 -3.41
N GLU A 99 11.43 -5.64 -2.64
CA GLU A 99 11.34 -6.29 -1.33
C GLU A 99 11.58 -7.81 -1.40
N PRO A 100 11.00 -8.57 -2.35
CA PRO A 100 11.26 -10.00 -2.43
C PRO A 100 12.72 -10.29 -2.80
N THR A 101 13.35 -9.41 -3.57
CA THR A 101 14.79 -9.49 -3.85
C THR A 101 15.60 -9.27 -2.57
N LEU A 102 15.30 -8.23 -1.79
CA LEU A 102 15.95 -7.99 -0.49
C LEU A 102 15.77 -9.17 0.47
N ARG A 103 14.56 -9.75 0.53
CA ARG A 103 14.25 -10.92 1.37
C ARG A 103 15.07 -12.16 0.98
N ARG A 104 15.36 -12.36 -0.32
CA ARG A 104 16.26 -13.43 -0.79
C ARG A 104 17.70 -13.24 -0.30
N HIS A 105 18.08 -12.02 0.05
CA HIS A 105 19.36 -11.67 0.66
C HIS A 105 19.31 -11.56 2.19
N ASP A 106 18.25 -12.09 2.81
CA ASP A 106 17.97 -12.05 4.26
C ASP A 106 17.85 -10.62 4.85
N ILE A 107 17.61 -9.63 3.99
CA ILE A 107 17.27 -8.27 4.41
C ILE A 107 15.75 -8.20 4.55
N ARG A 108 15.30 -7.94 5.78
CA ARG A 108 13.89 -7.76 6.13
C ARG A 108 13.67 -6.34 6.62
N ASP A 109 12.43 -5.88 6.50
CA ASP A 109 11.98 -4.61 7.09
C ASP A 109 12.84 -3.39 6.70
N ALA A 110 13.30 -3.35 5.45
CA ALA A 110 14.01 -2.21 4.91
C ALA A 110 13.14 -0.96 5.07
N SER A 111 13.67 0.09 5.69
CA SER A 111 12.86 1.26 5.99
C SER A 111 12.46 1.98 4.70
N LYS A 112 11.28 2.62 4.70
CA LYS A 112 10.85 3.45 3.57
C LYS A 112 11.91 4.48 3.20
N ARG A 113 12.64 5.04 4.17
CA ARG A 113 13.71 6.00 3.91
C ARG A 113 14.83 5.39 3.06
N GLU A 114 15.27 4.17 3.36
CA GLU A 114 16.31 3.48 2.59
C GLU A 114 15.86 3.14 1.18
N LEU A 115 14.62 2.68 1.02
CA LEU A 115 14.04 2.37 -0.29
C LEU A 115 13.92 3.63 -1.16
N HIS A 116 13.40 4.73 -0.61
CA HIS A 116 13.30 6.00 -1.33
C HIS A 116 14.68 6.58 -1.66
N ASP A 117 15.64 6.51 -0.74
CA ASP A 117 17.02 6.97 -0.97
C ASP A 117 17.70 6.18 -2.09
N ALA A 118 17.58 4.85 -2.09
CA ALA A 118 18.07 4.00 -3.17
C ALA A 118 17.39 4.32 -4.51
N ALA A 119 16.07 4.48 -4.53
CA ALA A 119 15.33 4.85 -5.73
C ALA A 119 15.79 6.21 -6.30
N LEU A 120 16.00 7.21 -5.43
CA LEU A 120 16.51 8.52 -5.84
C LEU A 120 17.93 8.44 -6.42
N ARG A 121 18.80 7.57 -5.88
CA ARG A 121 20.14 7.34 -6.46
C ARG A 121 20.05 6.74 -7.85
N VAL A 122 19.20 5.73 -8.05
CA VAL A 122 18.96 5.15 -9.39
C VAL A 122 18.46 6.21 -10.36
N LEU A 123 17.49 7.04 -9.97
CA LEU A 123 17.01 8.13 -10.83
C LEU A 123 18.09 9.17 -11.15
N ALA A 124 19.02 9.42 -10.23
CA ALA A 124 20.15 10.33 -10.45
C ALA A 124 21.19 9.75 -11.41
N ASP A 125 21.35 8.41 -11.42
CA ASP A 125 22.25 7.69 -12.33
C ASP A 125 21.64 7.49 -13.73
N HIS A 126 20.32 7.63 -13.87
CA HIS A 126 19.57 7.48 -15.13
C HIS A 126 18.76 8.75 -15.51
N PRO A 127 19.39 9.93 -15.61
CA PRO A 127 18.69 11.19 -15.85
C PRO A 127 18.02 11.27 -17.24
N GLU A 128 18.59 10.62 -18.25
CA GLU A 128 18.04 10.54 -19.60
C GLU A 128 16.67 9.85 -19.64
N GLU A 129 16.50 8.75 -18.90
CA GLU A 129 15.22 8.05 -18.82
C GLU A 129 14.13 8.95 -18.22
N VAL A 130 14.50 9.75 -17.20
CA VAL A 130 13.59 10.73 -16.59
C VAL A 130 13.19 11.79 -17.62
N ALA A 131 14.14 12.31 -18.39
CA ALA A 131 13.86 13.28 -19.45
C ALA A 131 12.92 12.70 -20.52
N ASP A 132 13.16 11.46 -20.96
CA ASP A 132 12.33 10.77 -21.93
C ASP A 132 10.89 10.59 -21.44
N LYS A 133 10.68 10.21 -20.17
CA LYS A 133 9.33 10.13 -19.60
C LYS A 133 8.61 11.47 -19.60
N VAL A 134 9.32 12.58 -19.35
CA VAL A 134 8.74 13.93 -19.40
C VAL A 134 8.39 14.34 -20.82
N LEU A 135 9.29 14.10 -21.79
CA LEU A 135 9.05 14.39 -23.21
C LEU A 135 7.87 13.58 -23.74
N ALA A 136 7.81 12.29 -23.44
CA ALA A 136 6.69 11.42 -23.78
C ALA A 136 5.37 11.91 -23.17
N ALA A 137 5.37 12.35 -21.90
CA ALA A 137 4.19 12.91 -21.25
C ALA A 137 3.71 14.23 -21.89
N ARG A 138 4.60 14.95 -22.58
CA ARG A 138 4.28 16.17 -23.35
C ARG A 138 3.96 15.88 -24.82
N GLY A 139 4.06 14.63 -25.26
CA GLY A 139 3.84 14.24 -26.66
C GLY A 139 4.93 14.71 -27.61
N VAL A 140 6.15 14.98 -27.10
CA VAL A 140 7.31 15.33 -27.91
C VAL A 140 8.10 14.05 -28.19
N SER A 141 8.14 13.62 -29.44
CA SER A 141 9.04 12.54 -29.88
C SER A 141 10.47 13.05 -29.92
N SER A 142 11.40 12.36 -29.27
CA SER A 142 12.84 12.65 -29.31
C SER A 142 13.53 12.14 -30.58
N ASP A 143 12.77 11.81 -31.64
CA ASP A 143 13.27 11.52 -32.99
C ASP A 143 13.91 12.76 -33.64
N VAL A 144 15.08 13.15 -33.13
CA VAL A 144 16.03 14.11 -33.72
C VAL A 144 17.35 13.37 -33.90
N ASP A 145 17.32 12.26 -34.63
CA ASP A 145 18.51 11.61 -35.18
C ASP A 145 18.06 10.78 -36.39
N GLY A 146 18.01 11.37 -37.59
CA GLY A 146 17.51 10.60 -38.73
C GLY A 146 17.45 11.19 -40.14
N ASP A 147 17.89 12.41 -40.43
CA ASP A 147 18.09 12.80 -41.84
C ASP A 147 19.30 13.73 -42.07
N PRO A 148 20.49 13.15 -42.35
CA PRO A 148 21.62 13.86 -42.90
C PRO A 148 21.78 13.65 -44.42
N HIS A 149 20.69 13.55 -45.20
CA HIS A 149 20.78 13.46 -46.67
C HIS A 149 19.72 14.29 -47.41
N GLN A 150 19.93 15.61 -47.44
CA GLN A 150 19.63 16.44 -48.61
C GLN A 150 20.81 17.34 -48.97
#